data_AF-A0A6G3SKJ2-F1
#
_entry.id   AF-A0A6G3SKJ2-F1
#
_cell.length_a   1.000
_cell.length_b   1.000
_cell.length_c   1.000
_cell.angle_alpha   90.00
_cell.angle_beta   90.00
_cell.angle_gamma   90.00
#
_symmetry.space_group_name_H-M   'P 1'
#
loop_
_entity.id
_entity.type
_entity.pdbx_description
1 polymer ?
#
loop_
_entity_poly.entity_id
_entity_poly.type
_entity_poly.pdbx_seq_one_letter_code
_entity_poly.pdbx_strand_id
1 'polypeptide(L)'
;MHALRLEQPRDGTSQLAEPDDQRGPAVKDVAPATHSGLRGLDMLVGDLQRVIEYPKLGFAVEQEIPEDVHAAYERLIRAGFTSRLLPPPPR
;
A
#
# COMPACT_ATOMS: atom_id res chain seq x y z
N MET A 1 47.83 6.63 -52.95
CA MET A 1 49.26 6.99 -52.91
C MET A 1 49.44 8.11 -51.90
N HIS A 2 50.05 7.79 -50.74
CA HIS A 2 50.63 8.69 -49.71
C HIS A 2 49.69 9.72 -49.03
N ALA A 3 49.72 9.97 -47.71
CA ALA A 3 50.58 9.54 -46.63
C ALA A 3 49.83 9.66 -45.28
N LEU A 4 50.22 8.82 -44.31
CA LEU A 4 49.89 8.95 -42.91
C LEU A 4 50.56 10.20 -42.32
N ARG A 5 49.79 11.01 -41.58
CA ARG A 5 50.33 12.00 -40.65
C ARG A 5 49.81 11.70 -39.25
N LEU A 6 50.73 11.31 -38.38
CA LEU A 6 50.54 11.11 -36.94
C LEU A 6 50.65 12.48 -36.24
N GLU A 7 49.65 12.89 -35.49
CA GLU A 7 49.74 14.01 -34.54
C GLU A 7 49.05 13.63 -33.23
N GLN A 8 49.88 13.15 -32.30
CA GLN A 8 49.96 13.54 -30.89
C GLN A 8 48.90 13.08 -29.86
N PRO A 9 49.35 12.66 -28.65
CA PRO A 9 48.48 12.20 -27.57
C PRO A 9 47.77 13.37 -26.88
N ARG A 10 46.45 13.24 -26.67
CA ARG A 10 45.72 14.12 -25.76
C ARG A 10 45.89 13.58 -24.35
N ASP A 11 46.76 14.21 -23.56
CA ASP A 11 46.66 14.22 -22.11
C ASP A 11 45.40 15.01 -21.73
N GLY A 12 44.27 14.29 -21.72
CA GLY A 12 43.05 14.72 -21.09
C GLY A 12 42.86 13.82 -19.88
N THR A 13 43.11 14.38 -18.69
CA THR A 13 42.66 13.84 -17.42
C THR A 13 41.14 13.66 -17.46
N SER A 14 40.69 12.50 -17.95
CA SER A 14 39.33 12.03 -17.77
C SER A 14 39.37 11.10 -16.58
N GLN A 15 38.99 11.66 -15.44
CA GLN A 15 38.74 10.93 -14.21
C GLN A 15 37.74 9.82 -14.52
N LEU A 16 38.23 8.59 -14.66
CA LEU A 16 37.41 7.38 -14.69
C LEU A 16 36.75 7.27 -13.31
N ALA A 17 35.55 7.82 -13.18
CA ALA A 17 34.62 7.45 -12.13
C ALA A 17 34.16 6.02 -12.45
N GLU A 18 34.68 5.06 -11.69
CA GLU A 18 34.25 3.66 -11.73
C GLU A 18 32.75 3.53 -11.38
N PRO A 19 32.08 2.49 -11.89
CA PRO A 19 30.65 2.49 -12.14
C PRO A 19 29.82 2.23 -10.88
N ASP A 20 28.81 3.09 -10.70
CA ASP A 20 27.45 2.73 -10.33
C ASP A 20 27.30 1.59 -9.27
N ASP A 21 27.57 1.91 -8.00
CA ASP A 21 27.04 1.15 -6.85
C ASP A 21 25.53 1.43 -6.70
N GLN A 22 24.75 1.13 -7.73
CA GLN A 22 23.29 1.03 -7.66
C GLN A 22 22.90 -0.30 -7.03
N ARG A 23 23.36 -0.56 -5.80
CA ARG A 23 22.61 -1.43 -4.90
C ARG A 23 21.48 -0.60 -4.31
N GLY A 24 20.38 -0.53 -5.04
CA GLY A 24 19.09 -0.16 -4.45
C GLY A 24 18.86 -0.99 -3.18
N PRO A 25 18.13 -0.46 -2.18
CA PRO A 25 17.95 -1.16 -0.92
C PRO A 25 17.43 -2.56 -1.21
N ALA A 26 18.12 -3.57 -0.66
CA ALA A 26 17.73 -4.96 -0.76
C ALA A 26 16.22 -5.04 -0.55
N VAL A 27 15.50 -5.55 -1.55
CA VAL A 27 14.10 -5.93 -1.38
C VAL A 27 14.09 -6.95 -0.26
N LYS A 28 13.82 -6.47 0.96
CA LYS A 28 13.71 -7.31 2.14
C LYS A 28 12.72 -8.39 1.77
N ASP A 29 13.14 -9.64 1.83
CA ASP A 29 12.30 -10.80 1.60
C ASP A 29 10.94 -10.52 2.24
N VAL A 30 9.93 -10.28 1.40
CA VAL A 30 8.56 -10.19 1.85
C VAL A 30 8.24 -11.61 2.28
N ALA A 31 8.47 -11.90 3.57
CA ALA A 31 7.94 -13.08 4.22
C ALA A 31 6.48 -13.21 3.75
N PRO A 32 6.02 -14.42 3.38
CA PRO A 32 4.62 -14.58 2.97
C PRO A 32 3.79 -13.96 4.07
N ALA A 33 3.02 -12.93 3.74
CA ALA A 33 2.10 -12.32 4.66
C ALA A 33 1.05 -13.38 4.97
N THR A 34 1.34 -14.23 5.96
CA THR A 34 0.35 -15.01 6.66
C THR A 34 -0.61 -13.96 7.21
N HIS A 35 -1.73 -13.79 6.52
CA HIS A 35 -2.80 -12.93 6.96
C HIS A 35 -3.26 -13.52 8.29
N SER A 36 -2.73 -13.00 9.40
CA SER A 36 -3.20 -13.35 10.73
C SER A 36 -4.71 -13.14 10.69
N GLY A 37 -5.51 -14.22 10.74
CA GLY A 37 -6.92 -14.21 10.34
C GLY A 37 -7.78 -13.16 11.06
N LEU A 38 -7.31 -12.71 12.23
CA LEU A 38 -7.90 -11.64 13.01
C LEU A 38 -7.84 -10.27 12.30
N ARG A 39 -6.79 -9.97 11.54
CA ARG A 39 -6.69 -8.70 10.77
C ARG A 39 -7.74 -8.60 9.67
N GLY A 40 -8.18 -9.75 9.13
CA GLY A 40 -9.24 -9.79 8.12
C GLY A 40 -10.57 -9.30 8.70
N LEU A 41 -10.88 -9.69 9.94
CA LEU A 41 -12.12 -9.30 10.61
C LEU A 41 -12.18 -7.80 10.87
N ASP A 42 -11.09 -7.16 11.30
CA ASP A 42 -11.05 -5.69 11.43
C ASP A 42 -11.38 -4.99 10.10
N MET A 43 -10.85 -5.49 8.97
CA MET A 43 -11.15 -4.90 7.66
C MET A 43 -12.62 -5.08 7.30
N LEU A 44 -13.17 -6.29 7.45
CA LEU A 44 -14.57 -6.59 7.13
C LEU A 44 -15.55 -5.76 7.98
N VAL A 45 -15.25 -5.54 9.26
CA VAL A 45 -16.07 -4.69 10.13
C VAL A 45 -16.07 -3.24 9.62
N GLY A 46 -14.89 -2.69 9.28
CA GLY A 46 -14.80 -1.35 8.72
C GLY A 46 -15.49 -1.23 7.36
N ASP A 47 -15.40 -2.27 6.52
CA ASP A 47 -16.02 -2.31 5.19
C ASP A 47 -17.55 -2.31 5.30
N LEU A 48 -18.11 -3.14 6.19
CA LEU A 48 -19.54 -3.20 6.44
C LEU A 48 -20.08 -1.87 7.01
N GLN A 49 -19.31 -1.21 7.91
CA GLN A 49 -19.70 0.12 8.37
C GLN A 49 -19.83 1.12 7.21
N ARG A 50 -18.95 1.07 6.21
CA ARG A 50 -19.03 1.97 5.05
C ARG A 50 -20.20 1.65 4.14
N VAL A 51 -20.57 0.38 3.99
CA VAL A 51 -21.83 0.00 3.32
C VAL A 51 -23.04 0.65 3.99
N ILE A 52 -23.04 0.79 5.32
CA ILE A 52 -24.11 1.43 6.09
C ILE A 52 -24.06 2.96 6.02
N GLU A 53 -22.88 3.56 6.19
CA GLU A 53 -22.76 5.01 6.40
C GLU A 53 -22.61 5.80 5.09
N TYR A 54 -21.97 5.25 4.06
CA TYR A 54 -21.68 5.99 2.83
C TYR A 54 -22.90 6.33 1.98
N PRO A 55 -23.99 5.52 1.95
CA PRO A 55 -25.23 5.93 1.31
C PRO A 55 -25.81 7.22 1.88
N LYS A 56 -25.70 7.43 3.19
CA LYS A 56 -26.18 8.65 3.87
C LYS A 56 -25.42 9.91 3.43
N LEU A 57 -24.19 9.73 2.92
CA LEU A 57 -23.31 10.79 2.44
C LEU A 57 -23.36 10.94 0.90
N GLY A 58 -24.13 10.11 0.20
CA GLY A 58 -24.20 10.11 -1.27
C GLY A 58 -22.96 9.49 -1.96
N PHE A 59 -22.11 8.79 -1.23
CA PHE A 59 -20.91 8.13 -1.79
C PHE A 59 -21.19 6.71 -2.30
N ALA A 60 -22.31 6.11 -1.88
CA ALA A 60 -22.70 4.75 -2.25
C ALA A 60 -24.22 4.65 -2.43
N VAL A 61 -24.67 3.57 -3.07
CA VAL A 61 -26.10 3.21 -3.14
C VAL A 61 -26.48 2.43 -1.87
N GLU A 62 -27.67 2.71 -1.32
CA GLU A 62 -28.19 2.00 -0.16
C GLU A 62 -28.45 0.53 -0.48
N GLN A 63 -28.01 -0.35 0.42
CA GLN A 63 -28.16 -1.80 0.29
C GLN A 63 -28.98 -2.31 1.47
N GLU A 64 -29.90 -3.24 1.22
CA GLU A 64 -30.57 -3.96 2.30
C GLU A 64 -29.56 -4.89 2.98
N ILE A 65 -29.41 -4.72 4.31
CA ILE A 65 -28.50 -5.54 5.11
C ILE A 65 -29.35 -6.50 5.94
N PRO A 66 -29.19 -7.81 5.76
CA PRO A 66 -29.86 -8.80 6.59
C PRO A 66 -29.59 -8.61 8.08
N GLU A 67 -30.60 -8.86 8.92
CA GLU A 67 -30.51 -8.64 10.37
C GLU A 67 -29.38 -9.46 11.01
N ASP A 68 -29.15 -10.69 10.55
CA ASP A 68 -28.09 -11.57 11.06
C ASP A 68 -26.69 -11.02 10.78
N VAL A 69 -26.50 -10.37 9.63
CA VAL A 69 -25.27 -9.65 9.27
C VAL A 69 -25.07 -8.44 10.18
N HIS A 70 -26.12 -7.66 10.44
CA HIS A 70 -26.06 -6.53 11.38
C HIS A 70 -25.73 -7.01 12.80
N ALA A 71 -26.37 -8.08 13.26
CA ALA A 71 -26.10 -8.67 14.57
C ALA A 71 -24.66 -9.21 14.69
N ALA A 72 -24.11 -9.80 13.61
CA ALA A 72 -22.73 -10.25 13.58
C ALA A 72 -21.74 -9.09 13.67
N TYR A 73 -21.99 -8.01 12.92
CA TYR A 73 -21.21 -6.77 12.98
C TYR A 73 -21.14 -6.20 14.39
N GLU A 74 -22.28 -6.06 15.06
CA GLU A 74 -22.30 -5.59 16.44
C GLU A 74 -21.54 -6.49 17.42
N ARG A 75 -21.66 -7.82 17.25
CA ARG A 75 -20.88 -8.77 18.08
C ARG A 75 -19.39 -8.58 17.90
N LEU A 76 -18.92 -8.35 16.67
CA LEU A 76 -17.49 -8.12 16.40
C LEU A 76 -17.02 -6.78 16.98
N ILE A 77 -17.82 -5.72 16.90
CA ILE A 77 -17.50 -4.45 17.59
C ILE A 77 -17.39 -4.67 19.10
N ARG A 78 -18.36 -5.36 19.71
CA ARG A 78 -18.32 -5.69 21.15
C ARG A 78 -17.13 -6.57 21.52
N ALA A 79 -16.65 -7.40 20.60
CA ALA A 79 -15.44 -8.22 20.78
C ALA A 79 -14.13 -7.44 20.56
N GLY A 80 -14.19 -6.16 20.18
CA GLY A 80 -13.03 -5.27 20.08
C GLY A 80 -12.44 -5.09 18.67
N PHE A 81 -13.10 -5.58 17.62
CA PHE A 81 -12.66 -5.39 16.22
C PHE A 81 -13.01 -3.99 15.72
N THR A 82 -12.40 -2.95 16.30
CA THR A 82 -12.75 -1.54 16.04
C THR A 82 -11.66 -0.75 15.33
N SER A 83 -10.55 -1.40 14.94
CA SER A 83 -9.34 -0.73 14.45
C SER A 83 -9.52 0.00 13.11
N ARG A 84 -10.61 -0.30 12.39
CA ARG A 84 -10.93 0.24 11.06
C ARG A 84 -12.29 0.95 10.99
N LEU A 85 -12.92 1.19 12.15
CA LEU A 85 -14.17 1.96 12.19
C LEU A 85 -13.91 3.42 11.81
N LEU A 86 -14.90 4.04 11.18
CA LEU A 86 -14.97 5.48 10.97
C LEU A 86 -14.94 6.19 12.33
N PRO A 87 -14.23 7.32 12.44
CA PRO A 87 -14.25 8.11 13.66
C PRO A 87 -15.68 8.58 13.95
N PRO A 88 -16.04 8.75 15.25
CA PRO A 88 -17.32 9.35 15.59
C PRO A 88 -17.40 10.77 15.00
N PRO A 89 -18.61 11.24 14.67
CA PRO A 89 -18.79 12.60 14.17
C PRO A 89 -18.21 13.61 15.17
N PRO A 90 -17.64 14.73 14.69
CA PRO A 90 -17.16 15.79 15.56
C PRO A 90 -18.31 16.31 16.42
N ARG A 91 -18.03 16.57 17.71
CA ARG A 91 -18.98 17.16 18.66
C ARG A 91 -19.09 18.66 18.49
#